data_AF-A0A812SE71-F1
#
_entry.id   AF-A0A812SE71-F1
#
_cell.length_a   1.000
_cell.length_b   1.000
_cell.length_c   1.000
_cell.angle_alpha   90.00
_cell.angle_beta   90.00
_cell.angle_gamma   90.00
#
_symmetry.space_group_name_H-M   'P 1'
#
loop_
_entity.id
_entity.type
_entity.pdbx_description
1 polymer ?
#
loop_
_entity_poly.entity_id
_entity_poly.type
_entity_poly.pdbx_seq_one_letter_code
_entity_poly.pdbx_strand_id
1 'polypeptide(L)'
;QFRKQCAFRQQESSLAAELGAVRELVAEKFLTEPSECLSCGAKQELLSTACLQGSRSKKNGRVGALYVRCRQWKCRHRMNILRFSAFAGLKWSPTELKQALDLYSSQPLFQRVQHFCDTLWSVEMIAGQTAQKHLSLKGNLEADATAIRKVYVSALHHESKQELYDSGLWRNIATDQKSALFSDGCHSWKAMLEKAGLADQVLYRSCRHYIGEFVRKVPMPKSLSNMAGTMAIDSCWKHMKRYIGGDLSNKVQKKINPRFLMFMWGWAYRHNLKGRQPIFVHKSLGKACGKYFSTYGG
;
A
#
# COMPACT_ATOMS: atom_id res chain seq x y z
N GLN A 1 28.62 -40.02 -1.18
CA GLN A 1 27.61 -40.16 -0.11
C GLN A 1 27.69 -39.05 0.95
N PHE A 2 28.88 -38.57 1.34
CA PHE A 2 29.08 -37.48 2.33
C PHE A 2 28.29 -36.16 2.08
N ARG A 3 28.23 -35.65 0.84
CA ARG A 3 27.45 -34.43 0.53
C ARG A 3 25.94 -34.57 0.79
N LYS A 4 25.39 -35.78 0.67
CA LYS A 4 23.96 -36.05 0.97
C LYS A 4 23.70 -36.09 2.48
N GLN A 5 24.64 -36.59 3.28
CA GLN A 5 24.53 -36.61 4.75
C GLN A 5 24.66 -35.21 5.36
N CYS A 6 25.55 -34.36 4.84
CA CYS A 6 25.71 -32.99 5.36
C CYS A 6 24.47 -32.12 5.08
N ALA A 7 23.89 -32.25 3.87
CA ALA A 7 22.64 -31.56 3.50
C ALA A 7 21.42 -32.05 4.30
N PHE A 8 21.42 -33.30 4.76
CA PHE A 8 20.36 -33.85 5.59
C PHE A 8 20.42 -33.29 7.02
N ARG A 9 21.61 -33.25 7.64
CA ARG A 9 21.80 -32.67 8.99
C ARG A 9 21.48 -31.17 9.05
N GLN A 10 21.82 -30.40 8.01
CA GLN A 10 21.46 -28.97 7.93
C GLN A 10 19.94 -28.74 7.76
N GLN A 11 19.20 -29.72 7.23
CA GLN A 11 17.74 -29.64 7.10
C GLN A 11 17.03 -29.96 8.41
N GLU A 12 17.53 -30.92 9.19
CA GLU A 12 16.98 -31.25 10.51
C GLU A 12 17.15 -30.10 11.50
N SER A 13 18.31 -29.42 11.50
CA SER A 13 18.54 -28.25 12.36
C SER A 13 17.62 -27.07 11.99
N SER A 14 17.38 -26.85 10.70
CA SER A 14 16.49 -25.79 10.23
C SER A 14 15.01 -26.07 10.55
N LEU A 15 14.55 -27.31 10.43
CA LEU A 15 13.17 -27.66 10.78
C LEU A 15 12.94 -27.60 12.30
N ALA A 16 13.92 -28.02 13.10
CA ALA A 16 13.85 -27.91 14.55
C ALA A 16 13.73 -26.44 15.01
N ALA A 17 14.48 -25.53 14.38
CA ALA A 17 14.38 -24.10 14.65
C ALA A 17 12.99 -23.53 14.31
N GLU A 18 12.44 -23.85 13.14
CA GLU A 18 11.10 -23.42 12.74
C GLU A 18 10.02 -23.97 13.69
N LEU A 19 10.16 -25.22 14.14
CA LEU A 19 9.27 -25.82 15.12
C LEU A 19 9.37 -25.16 16.51
N GLY A 20 10.59 -24.82 16.95
CA GLY A 20 10.82 -24.05 18.17
C GLY A 20 10.11 -22.70 18.11
N ALA A 21 10.32 -21.95 17.03
CA ALA A 21 9.67 -20.65 16.80
C ALA A 21 8.14 -20.75 16.81
N VAL A 22 7.54 -21.79 16.22
CA VAL A 22 6.09 -22.01 16.29
C VAL A 22 5.61 -22.21 17.72
N ARG A 23 6.31 -23.02 18.52
CA ARG A 23 5.94 -23.27 19.92
C ARG A 23 5.98 -21.99 20.74
N GLU A 24 7.02 -21.18 20.56
CA GLU A 24 7.15 -19.88 21.22
C GLU A 24 6.03 -18.92 20.78
N LEU A 25 5.78 -18.79 19.48
CA LEU A 25 4.70 -17.96 18.95
C LEU A 25 3.31 -18.40 19.43
N VAL A 26 3.07 -19.70 19.65
CA VAL A 26 1.83 -20.21 20.25
C VAL A 26 1.77 -19.87 21.74
N ALA A 27 2.87 -20.05 22.48
CA ALA A 27 2.95 -19.72 23.90
C ALA A 27 2.72 -18.22 24.16
N GLU A 28 3.27 -17.35 23.31
CA GLU A 28 3.09 -15.90 23.33
C GLU A 28 1.75 -15.44 22.74
N LYS A 29 0.87 -16.37 22.34
CA LYS A 29 -0.46 -16.11 21.75
C LYS A 29 -0.44 -15.35 20.41
N PHE A 30 0.69 -15.32 19.71
CA PHE A 30 0.81 -14.77 18.37
C PHE A 30 0.29 -15.72 17.28
N LEU A 31 0.32 -17.03 17.54
CA LEU A 31 -0.28 -18.08 16.72
C LEU A 31 -1.35 -18.83 17.52
N THR A 32 -2.46 -19.16 16.90
CA THR A 32 -3.44 -20.08 17.47
C THR A 32 -3.14 -21.50 17.00
N GLU A 33 -3.14 -22.46 17.92
CA GLU A 33 -3.03 -23.87 17.55
C GLU A 33 -4.25 -24.28 16.70
N PRO A 34 -4.05 -24.80 15.48
CA PRO A 34 -5.13 -25.27 14.62
C PRO A 34 -5.88 -26.45 15.25
N SER A 35 -7.02 -26.18 15.87
CA SER A 35 -7.89 -27.22 16.41
C SER A 35 -8.65 -27.99 15.33
N GLU A 36 -8.80 -27.42 14.12
CA GLU A 36 -9.58 -28.00 13.02
C GLU A 36 -9.07 -27.62 11.63
N CYS A 37 -9.44 -28.43 10.62
CA CYS A 37 -9.15 -28.14 9.23
C CYS A 37 -10.12 -27.11 8.65
N LEU A 38 -9.61 -25.97 8.18
CA LEU A 38 -10.43 -24.92 7.55
C LEU A 38 -11.19 -25.36 6.29
N SER A 39 -10.83 -26.50 5.68
CA SER A 39 -11.50 -27.02 4.47
C SER A 39 -12.59 -28.04 4.76
N CYS A 40 -12.50 -28.80 5.85
CA CYS A 40 -13.42 -29.93 6.11
C CYS A 40 -13.91 -30.01 7.56
N GLY A 41 -13.49 -29.10 8.44
CA GLY A 41 -13.88 -29.07 9.87
C GLY A 41 -13.31 -30.20 10.73
N ALA A 42 -12.56 -31.15 10.16
CA ALA A 42 -12.00 -32.25 10.94
C ALA A 42 -11.01 -31.74 11.98
N LYS A 43 -11.16 -32.20 13.24
CA LYS A 43 -10.25 -31.88 14.35
C LYS A 43 -8.81 -32.25 13.99
N GLN A 44 -7.88 -31.37 14.34
CA GLN A 44 -6.44 -31.61 14.19
C GLN A 44 -5.78 -31.58 15.56
N GLU A 45 -5.01 -32.62 15.86
CA GLU A 45 -4.07 -32.61 16.98
C GLU A 45 -2.75 -32.07 16.45
N LEU A 46 -2.28 -30.95 16.99
CA LEU A 46 -1.10 -30.29 16.45
C LEU A 46 0.20 -30.66 17.15
N LEU A 47 1.25 -30.57 16.35
CA LEU A 47 2.67 -30.51 16.70
C LEU A 47 3.44 -31.81 17.00
N SER A 48 2.84 -32.93 17.42
CA SER A 48 3.64 -34.17 17.57
C SER A 48 3.91 -34.90 16.24
N THR A 49 3.04 -34.72 15.23
CA THR A 49 3.04 -35.54 14.00
C THR A 49 2.56 -34.79 12.75
N ALA A 50 2.52 -33.45 12.77
CA ALA A 50 2.26 -32.69 11.55
C ALA A 50 3.30 -33.10 10.49
N CYS A 51 2.83 -33.56 9.33
CA CYS A 51 3.72 -33.85 8.20
C CYS A 51 4.20 -32.50 7.66
N LEU A 52 5.18 -31.93 8.35
CA LEU A 52 5.82 -30.66 8.02
C LEU A 52 6.66 -30.88 6.78
N GLN A 53 5.99 -30.84 5.64
CA GLN A 53 6.65 -30.88 4.36
C GLN A 53 7.23 -29.50 4.12
N GLY A 54 8.51 -29.32 4.45
CA GLY A 54 9.30 -28.22 3.91
C GLY A 54 9.15 -28.25 2.39
N SER A 55 8.50 -27.24 1.82
CA SER A 55 8.38 -27.15 0.36
C SER A 55 9.78 -27.01 -0.20
N ARG A 56 10.27 -28.05 -0.89
CA ARG A 56 11.50 -28.03 -1.71
C ARG A 56 11.31 -27.09 -2.91
N SER A 57 11.07 -25.81 -2.69
CA SER A 57 11.15 -24.83 -3.77
C SER A 57 12.61 -24.50 -3.99
N LYS A 58 13.31 -25.38 -4.72
CA LYS A 58 14.70 -25.16 -5.18
C LYS A 58 14.87 -23.89 -6.01
N LYS A 59 13.78 -23.27 -6.48
CA LYS A 59 13.87 -22.15 -7.43
C LYS A 59 14.42 -20.86 -6.81
N ASN A 60 14.26 -20.59 -5.51
CA ASN A 60 14.58 -19.26 -4.95
C ASN A 60 15.37 -19.27 -3.62
N GLY A 61 15.96 -20.39 -3.19
CA GLY A 61 16.81 -20.44 -1.98
C GLY A 61 16.12 -20.09 -0.65
N ARG A 62 14.80 -19.89 -0.62
CA ARG A 62 14.05 -19.58 0.60
C ARG A 62 13.61 -20.86 1.30
N VAL A 63 14.21 -21.12 2.46
CA VAL A 63 13.60 -21.92 3.53
C VAL A 63 12.40 -21.11 4.03
N GLY A 64 11.17 -21.55 4.12
CA GLY A 64 10.53 -22.83 3.86
C GLY A 64 9.22 -22.75 4.62
N ALA A 65 8.22 -22.04 4.08
CA ALA A 65 6.94 -21.81 4.74
C ALA A 65 6.43 -23.11 5.37
N LEU A 66 6.07 -23.05 6.65
CA LEU A 66 5.62 -24.22 7.38
C LEU A 66 4.14 -24.47 7.09
N TYR A 67 3.80 -25.71 6.74
CA TYR A 67 2.43 -26.10 6.40
C TYR A 67 1.90 -27.17 7.34
N VAL A 68 0.64 -26.99 7.74
CA VAL A 68 -0.17 -28.01 8.39
C VAL A 68 -0.96 -28.75 7.32
N ARG A 69 -0.99 -30.08 7.39
CA ARG A 69 -1.74 -30.93 6.45
C ARG A 69 -2.89 -31.60 7.19
N CYS A 70 -4.10 -31.50 6.64
CA CYS A 70 -5.25 -32.23 7.17
C CYS A 70 -5.00 -33.74 7.17
N ARG A 71 -5.23 -34.40 8.31
CA ARG A 71 -5.10 -35.87 8.46
C ARG A 71 -6.23 -36.65 7.79
N GLN A 72 -7.41 -36.04 7.60
CA GLN A 72 -8.52 -36.72 6.93
C GLN A 72 -8.10 -37.11 5.50
N TRP A 73 -8.07 -38.42 5.26
CA TRP A 73 -7.52 -39.03 4.04
C TRP A 73 -8.08 -38.42 2.76
N LYS A 74 -9.37 -38.07 2.76
CA LYS A 74 -10.06 -37.44 1.63
C LYS A 74 -9.71 -35.96 1.44
N CYS A 75 -9.45 -35.20 2.50
CA CYS A 75 -9.20 -33.76 2.41
C CYS A 75 -7.75 -33.45 2.05
N ARG A 76 -6.79 -33.91 2.87
CA ARG A 76 -5.33 -33.69 2.69
C ARG A 76 -4.90 -32.24 2.43
N HIS A 77 -5.77 -31.25 2.67
CA HIS A 77 -5.51 -29.86 2.36
C HIS A 77 -4.31 -29.34 3.16
N ARG A 78 -3.45 -28.56 2.50
CA ARG A 78 -2.23 -27.99 3.09
C ARG A 78 -2.46 -26.50 3.34
N MET A 79 -2.23 -26.06 4.57
CA MET A 79 -2.44 -24.68 4.99
C MET A 79 -1.15 -24.16 5.60
N ASN A 80 -0.74 -22.96 5.22
CA ASN A 80 0.39 -22.29 5.87
C ASN A 80 0.05 -22.10 7.37
N ILE A 81 0.99 -22.39 8.27
CA ILE A 81 0.73 -22.33 9.71
C ILE A 81 0.36 -20.92 10.19
N LEU A 82 0.87 -19.87 9.53
CA LEU A 82 0.53 -18.48 9.84
C LEU A 82 -0.93 -18.13 9.47
N ARG A 83 -1.63 -18.99 8.70
CA ARG A 83 -3.05 -18.82 8.37
C ARG A 83 -3.95 -18.85 9.61
N PHE A 84 -3.50 -19.44 10.71
CA PHE A 84 -4.20 -19.53 12.00
C PHE A 84 -3.80 -18.40 12.95
N SER A 85 -3.51 -17.22 12.42
CA SER A 85 -3.15 -16.05 13.20
C SER A 85 -3.53 -14.77 12.48
N ALA A 86 -3.34 -13.64 13.15
CA ALA A 86 -3.43 -12.33 12.52
C ALA A 86 -2.30 -12.08 11.49
N PHE A 87 -1.34 -12.98 11.31
CA PHE A 87 -0.27 -12.94 10.29
C PHE A 87 -0.63 -13.72 9.00
N ALA A 88 -1.88 -14.17 8.85
CA ALA A 88 -2.34 -14.90 7.68
C ALA A 88 -2.05 -14.15 6.37
N GLY A 89 -1.41 -14.83 5.41
CA GLY A 89 -1.05 -14.29 4.10
C GLY A 89 0.37 -13.70 4.01
N LEU A 90 1.07 -13.54 5.13
CA LEU A 90 2.50 -13.20 5.10
C LEU A 90 3.31 -14.35 4.49
N LYS A 91 4.32 -13.99 3.69
CA LYS A 91 5.24 -14.93 3.04
C LYS A 91 6.52 -15.14 3.87
N TRP A 92 6.39 -15.15 5.19
CA TRP A 92 7.49 -15.33 6.14
C TRP A 92 7.49 -16.75 6.71
N SER A 93 8.65 -17.22 7.17
CA SER A 93 8.75 -18.39 8.03
C SER A 93 8.39 -18.03 9.48
N PRO A 94 7.96 -19.01 10.30
CA PRO A 94 7.86 -18.84 11.74
C PRO A 94 9.10 -18.22 12.40
N THR A 95 10.31 -18.67 12.05
CA THR A 95 11.56 -18.09 12.60
C THR A 95 11.72 -16.61 12.22
N GLU A 96 11.50 -16.26 10.94
CA GLU A 96 11.58 -14.86 10.48
C GLU A 96 10.57 -13.97 11.21
N LEU A 97 9.35 -14.50 11.43
CA LEU A 97 8.32 -13.80 12.17
C LEU A 97 8.70 -13.58 13.64
N LYS A 98 9.23 -14.62 14.31
CA LYS A 98 9.65 -14.53 15.72
C LYS A 98 10.78 -13.53 15.88
N GLN A 99 11.82 -13.60 15.03
CA GLN A 99 12.92 -12.63 15.03
C GLN A 99 12.45 -11.19 14.86
N ALA A 100 11.47 -10.95 13.97
CA ALA A 100 10.90 -9.62 13.79
C ALA A 100 10.13 -9.14 15.03
N LEU A 101 9.38 -10.03 15.70
CA LEU A 101 8.65 -9.73 16.93
C LEU A 101 9.60 -9.47 18.11
N ASP A 102 10.69 -10.23 18.21
CA ASP A 102 11.70 -10.05 19.26
C ASP A 102 12.47 -8.74 19.06
N LEU A 103 12.84 -8.44 17.81
CA LEU A 103 13.46 -7.16 17.47
C LEU A 103 12.52 -6.00 17.78
N TYR A 104 11.22 -6.14 17.53
CA TYR A 104 10.22 -5.11 17.82
C TYR A 104 10.00 -4.92 19.33
N SER A 105 9.90 -6.02 20.08
CA SER A 105 9.62 -6.01 21.52
C SER A 105 10.81 -5.50 22.34
N SER A 106 12.03 -5.72 21.84
CA SER A 106 13.26 -5.18 22.42
C SER A 106 13.48 -3.69 22.14
N GLN A 107 12.69 -3.06 21.25
CA GLN A 107 12.82 -1.62 21.03
C GLN A 107 12.18 -0.79 22.17
N PRO A 108 12.77 0.37 22.50
CA PRO A 108 12.14 1.38 23.36
C PRO A 108 10.73 1.73 22.87
N LEU A 109 9.82 2.05 23.80
CA LEU A 109 8.40 2.32 23.53
C LEU A 109 8.19 3.35 22.40
N PHE A 110 8.99 4.42 22.38
CA PHE A 110 8.92 5.46 21.35
C PHE A 110 9.19 4.91 19.93
N GLN A 111 10.14 3.99 19.78
CA GLN A 111 10.45 3.37 18.50
C GLN A 111 9.37 2.38 18.06
N ARG A 112 8.72 1.68 19.01
CA ARG A 112 7.55 0.84 18.74
C ARG A 112 6.38 1.67 18.20
N VAL A 113 6.09 2.82 18.81
CA VAL A 113 5.07 3.77 18.35
C VAL A 113 5.40 4.28 16.95
N GLN A 114 6.65 4.71 16.73
CA GLN A 114 7.09 5.20 15.42
C GLN A 114 6.92 4.14 14.32
N HIS A 115 7.35 2.91 14.57
CA HIS A 115 7.20 1.80 13.62
C HIS A 115 5.73 1.41 13.39
N PHE A 116 4.88 1.48 14.42
CA PHE A 116 3.43 1.29 14.26
C PHE A 116 2.84 2.35 13.32
N CYS A 117 3.17 3.62 13.54
CA CYS A 117 2.75 4.71 12.68
C CYS A 117 3.24 4.53 11.22
N ASP A 118 4.51 4.17 11.04
CA ASP A 118 5.09 3.92 9.71
C ASP A 118 4.42 2.73 9.00
N THR A 119 4.03 1.69 9.75
CA THR A 119 3.27 0.55 9.23
C THR A 119 1.88 0.98 8.78
N LEU A 120 1.17 1.76 9.60
CA LEU A 120 -0.14 2.29 9.27
C LEU A 120 -0.10 3.12 7.99
N TRP A 121 0.84 4.06 7.90
CA TRP A 121 1.01 4.90 6.71
C TRP A 121 1.38 4.09 5.47
N SER A 122 2.19 3.03 5.61
CA SER A 122 2.50 2.13 4.50
C SER A 122 1.27 1.39 3.96
N VAL A 123 0.39 0.92 4.86
CA VAL A 123 -0.87 0.28 4.46
C VAL A 123 -1.80 1.26 3.76
N GLU A 124 -1.93 2.47 4.29
CA GLU A 124 -2.71 3.55 3.66
C GLU A 124 -2.16 3.94 2.30
N MET A 125 -0.83 3.97 2.15
CA MET A 125 -0.17 4.22 0.88
C MET A 125 -0.56 3.18 -0.17
N ILE A 126 -0.44 1.89 0.16
CA ILE A 126 -0.79 0.79 -0.74
C ILE A 126 -2.28 0.85 -1.11
N ALA A 127 -3.14 1.16 -0.13
CA ALA A 127 -4.58 1.28 -0.36
C ALA A 127 -4.90 2.47 -1.27
N GLY A 128 -4.24 3.61 -1.08
CA GLY A 128 -4.34 4.79 -1.94
C GLY A 128 -3.90 4.51 -3.37
N GLN A 129 -2.73 3.88 -3.55
CA GLN A 129 -2.20 3.47 -4.86
C GLN A 129 -3.14 2.47 -5.56
N THR A 130 -3.71 1.53 -4.81
CA THR A 130 -4.66 0.55 -5.35
C THR A 130 -5.95 1.23 -5.79
N ALA A 131 -6.51 2.10 -4.95
CA ALA A 131 -7.69 2.87 -5.27
C ALA A 131 -7.47 3.72 -6.53
N GLN A 132 -6.30 4.36 -6.67
CA GLN A 132 -5.94 5.17 -7.82
C GLN A 132 -6.07 4.42 -9.16
N LYS A 133 -5.70 3.14 -9.21
CA LYS A 133 -5.79 2.32 -10.44
C LYS A 133 -7.22 2.12 -10.93
N HIS A 134 -8.20 2.32 -10.05
CA HIS A 134 -9.62 2.15 -10.34
C HIS A 134 -10.38 3.48 -10.29
N LEU A 135 -9.68 4.61 -10.12
CA LEU A 135 -10.31 5.92 -10.16
C LEU A 135 -10.72 6.25 -11.60
N SER A 136 -11.99 6.59 -11.76
CA SER A 136 -12.53 7.22 -12.95
C SER A 136 -12.77 8.70 -12.62
N LEU A 137 -12.01 9.58 -13.27
CA LEU A 137 -12.00 11.02 -13.09
C LEU A 137 -13.01 11.64 -14.06
N LYS A 138 -14.05 12.30 -13.54
CA LYS A 138 -15.11 12.91 -14.35
C LYS A 138 -15.52 14.28 -13.84
N GLY A 139 -16.14 15.08 -14.70
CA GLY A 139 -16.67 16.39 -14.35
C GLY A 139 -15.60 17.47 -14.39
N ASN A 140 -15.46 18.24 -13.31
CA ASN A 140 -14.47 19.31 -13.19
C ASN A 140 -13.16 18.74 -12.65
N LEU A 141 -12.18 18.58 -13.52
CA LEU A 141 -10.85 18.08 -13.20
C LEU A 141 -9.90 19.25 -13.09
N GLU A 142 -9.07 19.26 -12.06
CA GLU A 142 -8.03 20.27 -11.88
C GLU A 142 -6.66 19.61 -11.99
N ALA A 143 -5.79 20.18 -12.83
CA ALA A 143 -4.44 19.71 -13.09
C ALA A 143 -3.43 20.78 -12.69
N ASP A 144 -2.71 20.52 -11.60
CA ASP A 144 -1.59 21.34 -11.17
C ASP A 144 -0.30 20.87 -11.84
N ALA A 145 0.42 21.81 -12.45
CA ALA A 145 1.75 21.62 -13.00
C ALA A 145 2.80 21.28 -11.92
N THR A 146 2.48 21.48 -10.65
CA THR A 146 3.43 21.46 -9.53
C THR A 146 3.30 20.20 -8.69
N ALA A 147 2.11 19.59 -8.64
CA ALA A 147 1.83 18.40 -7.86
C ALA A 147 2.59 17.18 -8.39
N ILE A 148 2.64 16.94 -9.70
CA ILE A 148 3.40 15.83 -10.28
C ILE A 148 4.90 16.15 -10.25
N ARG A 149 5.33 17.39 -10.53
CA ARG A 149 6.75 17.81 -10.43
C ARG A 149 7.37 17.52 -9.07
N LYS A 150 6.65 17.78 -7.98
CA LYS A 150 7.17 17.58 -6.62
C LYS A 150 7.31 16.11 -6.24
N VAL A 151 6.62 15.22 -6.97
CA VAL A 151 6.49 13.79 -6.71
C VAL A 151 7.23 12.96 -7.74
N TYR A 152 7.69 13.53 -8.87
CA TYR A 152 8.36 12.75 -9.92
C TYR A 152 9.73 13.29 -10.39
N VAL A 153 10.02 14.61 -10.51
CA VAL A 153 11.30 15.06 -11.15
C VAL A 153 11.88 16.40 -10.66
N SER A 154 13.22 16.50 -10.73
CA SER A 154 14.19 17.62 -10.67
C SER A 154 13.69 19.08 -10.71
N ALA A 155 14.42 19.99 -10.04
CA ALA A 155 14.08 21.41 -9.84
C ALA A 155 14.11 22.30 -11.10
N LEU A 156 14.28 21.74 -12.29
CA LEU A 156 14.43 22.50 -13.53
C LEU A 156 13.37 22.07 -14.55
N HIS A 157 12.49 23.04 -14.86
CA HIS A 157 11.59 23.12 -16.02
C HIS A 157 10.20 22.48 -15.91
N HIS A 158 9.35 22.93 -16.84
CA HIS A 158 7.93 22.61 -16.97
C HIS A 158 7.68 21.10 -17.05
N GLU A 159 6.53 20.61 -16.56
CA GLU A 159 6.14 19.21 -16.76
C GLU A 159 6.25 18.89 -18.25
N SER A 160 7.10 17.94 -18.60
CA SER A 160 7.22 17.52 -19.98
C SER A 160 5.98 16.70 -20.36
N LYS A 161 5.61 16.77 -21.64
CA LYS A 161 4.53 15.94 -22.20
C LYS A 161 4.77 14.45 -21.93
N GLN A 162 6.04 14.03 -21.90
CA GLN A 162 6.44 12.65 -21.68
C GLN A 162 6.17 12.19 -20.25
N GLU A 163 6.48 13.01 -19.25
CA GLU A 163 6.20 12.69 -17.83
C GLU A 163 4.70 12.51 -17.57
N LEU A 164 3.85 13.38 -18.12
CA LEU A 164 2.41 13.24 -18.01
C LEU A 164 1.92 11.93 -18.67
N TYR A 165 2.50 11.59 -19.82
CA TYR A 165 2.15 10.37 -20.53
C TYR A 165 2.57 9.11 -19.76
N ASP A 166 3.81 9.09 -19.24
CA ASP A 166 4.40 7.98 -18.50
C ASP A 166 3.73 7.78 -17.13
N SER A 167 3.22 8.86 -16.53
CA SER A 167 2.42 8.77 -15.29
C SER A 167 1.15 7.94 -15.45
N GLY A 168 0.63 7.81 -16.67
CA GLY A 168 -0.62 7.11 -16.98
C GLY A 168 -1.88 7.78 -16.41
N LEU A 169 -1.79 8.96 -15.79
CA LEU A 169 -2.92 9.65 -15.14
C LEU A 169 -4.08 9.92 -16.11
N TRP A 170 -3.76 10.18 -17.37
CA TRP A 170 -4.73 10.41 -18.43
C TRP A 170 -5.67 9.23 -18.67
N ARG A 171 -5.22 8.00 -18.38
CA ARG A 171 -6.02 6.78 -18.54
C ARG A 171 -7.19 6.73 -17.57
N ASN A 172 -7.13 7.50 -16.49
CA ASN A 172 -8.17 7.55 -15.49
C ASN A 172 -9.26 8.57 -15.84
N ILE A 173 -9.09 9.40 -16.89
CA ILE A 173 -10.12 10.35 -17.31
C ILE A 173 -11.27 9.58 -17.96
N ALA A 174 -12.47 9.76 -17.41
CA ALA A 174 -13.68 9.12 -17.89
C ALA A 174 -14.07 9.70 -19.26
N THR A 175 -14.31 8.81 -20.23
CA THR A 175 -14.62 9.13 -21.63
C THR A 175 -16.11 9.04 -21.95
N ASP A 176 -16.90 8.45 -21.03
CA ASP A 176 -18.34 8.29 -21.14
C ASP A 176 -19.13 9.59 -20.93
N GLN A 177 -18.47 10.62 -20.39
CA GLN A 177 -19.08 11.93 -20.11
C GLN A 177 -18.13 13.08 -20.46
N LYS A 178 -18.69 14.20 -20.93
CA LYS A 178 -17.91 15.43 -21.13
C LYS A 178 -17.34 15.91 -19.81
N SER A 179 -16.02 15.99 -19.74
CA SER A 179 -15.27 16.50 -18.58
C SER A 179 -14.57 17.81 -18.94
N ALA A 180 -14.26 18.63 -17.92
CA ALA A 180 -13.43 19.82 -18.07
C ALA A 180 -12.09 19.58 -17.36
N LEU A 181 -10.98 19.92 -18.00
CA LEU A 181 -9.66 19.90 -17.38
C LEU A 181 -9.15 21.34 -17.24
N PHE A 182 -9.10 21.83 -16.01
CA PHE A 182 -8.59 23.14 -15.64
C PHE A 182 -7.12 23.01 -15.26
N SER A 183 -6.21 23.66 -16.00
CA SER A 183 -4.79 23.63 -15.72
C SER A 183 -4.25 24.97 -15.21
N ASP A 184 -3.24 24.85 -14.35
CA ASP A 184 -2.40 25.96 -13.92
C ASP A 184 -1.31 26.27 -14.96
N GLY A 185 -1.68 26.84 -16.11
CA GLY A 185 -0.71 27.28 -17.12
C GLY A 185 0.10 26.16 -17.80
N CYS A 186 -0.15 24.90 -17.45
CA CYS A 186 0.59 23.75 -17.94
C CYS A 186 0.04 23.27 -19.29
N HIS A 187 0.53 23.86 -20.37
CA HIS A 187 0.13 23.51 -21.74
C HIS A 187 0.42 22.05 -22.13
N SER A 188 1.28 21.34 -21.40
CA SER A 188 1.57 19.92 -21.63
C SER A 188 0.33 19.04 -21.50
N TRP A 189 -0.65 19.42 -20.67
CA TRP A 189 -1.92 18.71 -20.55
C TRP A 189 -2.75 18.75 -21.84
N LYS A 190 -2.81 19.91 -22.51
CA LYS A 190 -3.52 20.04 -23.79
C LYS A 190 -2.93 19.10 -24.84
N ALA A 191 -1.61 19.17 -25.03
CA ALA A 191 -0.92 18.34 -26.01
C ALA A 191 -1.01 16.84 -25.66
N MET A 192 -1.04 16.51 -24.37
CA MET A 192 -1.24 15.14 -23.92
C MET A 192 -2.65 14.64 -24.26
N LEU A 193 -3.71 15.43 -24.00
CA LEU A 193 -5.08 15.07 -24.36
C LEU A 193 -5.24 14.87 -25.87
N GLU A 194 -4.61 15.72 -26.70
CA GLU A 194 -4.56 15.55 -28.15
C GLU A 194 -3.89 14.23 -28.53
N LYS A 195 -2.71 13.95 -27.98
CA LYS A 195 -1.97 12.70 -28.23
C LYS A 195 -2.75 11.45 -27.77
N ALA A 196 -3.54 11.57 -26.71
CA ALA A 196 -4.37 10.48 -26.19
C ALA A 196 -5.72 10.31 -26.93
N GLY A 197 -6.04 11.16 -27.91
CA GLY A 197 -7.34 11.12 -28.61
C GLY A 197 -8.52 11.58 -27.74
N LEU A 198 -8.26 12.38 -26.70
CA LEU A 198 -9.24 12.84 -25.72
C LEU A 198 -9.65 14.32 -25.90
N ALA A 199 -9.08 15.02 -26.89
CA ALA A 199 -9.30 16.46 -27.09
C ALA A 199 -10.77 16.83 -27.32
N ASP A 200 -11.55 15.95 -27.96
CA ASP A 200 -12.97 16.19 -28.23
C ASP A 200 -13.88 15.85 -27.03
N GLN A 201 -13.36 15.05 -26.10
CA GLN A 201 -14.11 14.53 -24.95
C GLN A 201 -13.86 15.36 -23.68
N VAL A 202 -12.67 15.98 -23.60
CA VAL A 202 -12.22 16.74 -22.43
C VAL A 202 -12.00 18.20 -22.81
N LEU A 203 -12.85 19.07 -22.25
CA LEU A 203 -12.75 20.52 -22.43
C LEU A 203 -11.57 21.06 -21.62
N TYR A 204 -10.44 21.30 -22.29
CA TYR A 204 -9.27 21.90 -21.66
C TYR A 204 -9.43 23.42 -21.48
N ARG A 205 -9.11 23.91 -20.27
CA ARG A 205 -9.07 25.34 -19.92
C ARG A 205 -7.83 25.61 -19.08
N SER A 206 -7.12 26.69 -19.38
CA SER A 206 -5.91 27.08 -18.65
C SER A 206 -6.08 28.50 -18.12
N CYS A 207 -5.61 28.73 -16.89
CA CYS A 207 -5.39 30.08 -16.39
C CYS A 207 -3.94 30.51 -16.69
N ARG A 208 -3.70 31.83 -16.79
CA ARG A 208 -2.36 32.38 -17.08
C ARG A 208 -1.74 33.00 -15.83
N HIS A 209 -1.01 32.20 -15.05
CA HIS A 209 -0.38 32.68 -13.82
C HIS A 209 0.69 33.75 -14.03
N TYR A 210 1.39 33.74 -15.17
CA TYR A 210 2.44 34.73 -15.46
C TYR A 210 1.92 36.17 -15.59
N ILE A 211 0.61 36.36 -15.76
CA ILE A 211 -0.05 37.68 -15.74
C ILE A 211 -0.93 37.88 -14.49
N GLY A 212 -0.79 37.03 -13.47
CA GLY A 212 -1.60 37.10 -12.25
C GLY A 212 -3.05 36.63 -12.40
N GLU A 213 -3.40 35.92 -13.47
CA GLU A 213 -4.74 35.36 -13.66
C GLU A 213 -4.84 34.01 -12.92
N PHE A 214 -5.34 34.02 -11.68
CA PHE A 214 -5.51 32.82 -10.84
C PHE A 214 -6.90 32.17 -10.96
N VAL A 215 -7.90 32.95 -11.38
CA VAL A 215 -9.29 32.51 -11.63
C VAL A 215 -9.84 33.27 -12.83
N ARG A 216 -10.57 32.59 -13.71
CA ARG A 216 -11.23 33.16 -14.89
C ARG A 216 -12.58 32.52 -15.14
N LYS A 217 -13.57 33.32 -15.53
CA LYS A 217 -14.83 32.80 -16.08
C LYS A 217 -14.63 32.28 -17.51
N VAL A 218 -15.15 31.09 -17.79
CA VAL A 218 -15.04 30.42 -19.09
C VAL A 218 -16.42 29.90 -19.54
N PRO A 219 -16.76 30.04 -20.83
CA PRO A 219 -17.99 29.44 -21.36
C PRO A 219 -17.92 27.92 -21.27
N MET A 220 -18.89 27.32 -20.57
CA MET A 220 -18.96 25.89 -20.29
C MET A 220 -20.42 25.39 -20.32
N PRO A 221 -20.66 24.10 -20.62
CA PRO A 221 -21.96 23.47 -20.44
C PRO A 221 -22.49 23.65 -19.01
N LYS A 222 -23.83 23.70 -18.84
CA LYS A 222 -24.48 23.91 -17.52
C LYS A 222 -24.07 22.89 -16.45
N SER A 223 -23.61 21.69 -16.84
CA SER A 223 -23.16 20.63 -15.93
C SER A 223 -21.72 20.79 -15.43
N LEU A 224 -20.96 21.77 -15.93
CA LEU A 224 -19.55 21.98 -15.63
C LEU A 224 -19.33 23.38 -15.05
N SER A 225 -18.26 23.54 -14.28
CA SER A 225 -17.90 24.82 -13.67
C SER A 225 -17.58 25.83 -14.78
N ASN A 226 -18.20 27.01 -14.70
CA ASN A 226 -17.82 28.15 -15.54
C ASN A 226 -16.64 28.93 -14.96
N MET A 227 -16.07 28.49 -13.84
CA MET A 227 -14.85 29.07 -13.25
C MET A 227 -13.69 28.11 -13.47
N ALA A 228 -12.71 28.57 -14.24
CA ALA A 228 -11.38 27.98 -14.31
C ALA A 228 -10.51 28.67 -13.25
N GLY A 229 -9.73 27.93 -12.48
CA GLY A 229 -8.84 28.53 -11.49
C GLY A 229 -8.14 27.49 -10.63
N THR A 230 -7.09 27.92 -9.94
CA THR A 230 -6.15 27.03 -9.23
C THR A 230 -6.32 27.08 -7.71
N MET A 231 -7.27 27.89 -7.20
CA MET A 231 -7.43 28.10 -5.77
C MET A 231 -7.85 26.85 -4.98
N ALA A 232 -8.60 25.93 -5.60
CA ALA A 232 -9.05 24.70 -4.93
C ALA A 232 -7.89 23.70 -4.76
N ILE A 233 -7.05 23.53 -5.80
CA ILE A 233 -5.74 22.85 -5.69
C ILE A 233 -4.92 23.42 -4.54
N ASP A 234 -4.73 24.74 -4.47
CA ASP A 234 -3.88 25.37 -3.46
C ASP A 234 -4.35 25.08 -2.03
N SER A 235 -5.66 25.05 -1.81
CA SER A 235 -6.25 24.67 -0.53
C SER A 235 -5.97 23.20 -0.18
N CYS A 236 -6.18 22.29 -1.13
CA CYS A 236 -5.84 20.87 -0.99
C CYS A 236 -4.35 20.68 -0.69
N TRP A 237 -3.48 21.48 -1.33
CA TRP A 237 -2.04 21.41 -1.15
C TRP A 237 -1.60 21.93 0.21
N LYS A 238 -2.16 23.05 0.67
CA LYS A 238 -1.97 23.56 2.04
C LYS A 238 -2.42 22.53 3.08
N HIS A 239 -3.54 21.84 2.83
CA HIS A 239 -4.03 20.79 3.71
C HIS A 239 -3.08 19.58 3.73
N MET A 240 -2.61 19.12 2.56
CA MET A 240 -1.63 18.04 2.47
C MET A 240 -0.31 18.39 3.17
N LYS A 241 0.24 19.59 2.95
CA LYS A 241 1.48 20.02 3.63
C LYS A 241 1.33 20.03 5.15
N ARG A 242 0.18 20.50 5.66
CA ARG A 242 -0.13 20.42 7.11
C ARG A 242 -0.18 18.98 7.60
N TYR A 243 -0.73 18.06 6.80
CA TYR A 243 -0.78 16.63 7.13
C TYR A 243 0.62 15.98 7.14
N ILE A 244 1.46 16.29 6.16
CA ILE A 244 2.82 15.71 6.04
C ILE A 244 3.76 16.26 7.11
N GLY A 245 3.56 17.50 7.55
CA GLY A 245 4.49 18.25 8.39
C GLY A 245 5.47 19.05 7.52
N GLY A 246 5.76 20.28 7.94
CA GLY A 246 6.57 21.24 7.17
C GLY A 246 8.04 20.83 6.99
N ASP A 247 8.54 19.95 7.85
CA ASP A 247 9.97 19.60 7.93
C ASP A 247 10.37 18.48 6.97
N LEU A 248 9.40 17.77 6.39
CA LEU A 248 9.69 16.67 5.48
C LEU A 248 9.94 17.18 4.07
N SER A 249 11.20 17.25 3.68
CA SER A 249 11.58 17.54 2.30
C SER A 249 10.94 16.54 1.33
N ASN A 250 10.36 17.04 0.23
CA ASN A 250 9.83 16.20 -0.83
C ASN A 250 10.92 15.49 -1.65
N LYS A 251 12.19 15.91 -1.52
CA LYS A 251 13.32 15.32 -2.23
C LYS A 251 14.49 15.01 -1.29
N VAL A 252 15.15 13.90 -1.54
CA VAL A 252 16.43 13.51 -0.93
C VAL A 252 17.35 13.10 -2.07
N GLN A 253 18.52 13.75 -2.19
CA GLN A 253 19.49 13.47 -3.27
C GLN A 253 18.88 13.47 -4.68
N LYS A 254 18.07 14.50 -5.00
CA LYS A 254 17.33 14.65 -6.28
C LYS A 254 16.26 13.59 -6.56
N LYS A 255 16.15 12.54 -5.75
CA LYS A 255 15.07 11.55 -5.79
C LYS A 255 13.94 12.00 -4.88
N ILE A 256 12.74 11.50 -5.14
CA ILE A 256 11.59 11.81 -4.31
C ILE A 256 11.78 11.11 -2.98
N ASN A 257 11.50 11.83 -1.89
CA ASN A 257 11.60 11.26 -0.56
C ASN A 257 10.54 10.16 -0.41
N PRO A 258 10.92 8.88 -0.20
CA PRO A 258 9.96 7.79 -0.07
C PRO A 258 8.96 8.01 1.07
N ARG A 259 9.42 8.66 2.14
CA ARG A 259 8.60 9.00 3.30
C ARG A 259 7.56 10.07 2.95
N PHE A 260 7.96 11.08 2.17
CA PHE A 260 7.03 12.08 1.64
C PHE A 260 5.96 11.43 0.76
N LEU A 261 6.36 10.50 -0.11
CA LEU A 261 5.45 9.73 -0.95
C LEU A 261 4.42 8.96 -0.12
N MET A 262 4.89 8.28 0.93
CA MET A 262 4.05 7.52 1.85
C MET A 262 2.98 8.40 2.51
N PHE A 263 3.39 9.54 3.07
CA PHE A 263 2.44 10.48 3.69
C PHE A 263 1.48 11.11 2.68
N MET A 264 1.96 11.47 1.49
CA MET A 264 1.13 12.01 0.42
C MET A 264 0.04 11.00 0.03
N TRP A 265 0.38 9.73 -0.15
CA TRP A 265 -0.61 8.70 -0.46
C TRP A 265 -1.57 8.42 0.69
N GLY A 266 -1.07 8.43 1.94
CA GLY A 266 -1.93 8.32 3.13
C GLY A 266 -2.92 9.49 3.23
N TRP A 267 -2.47 10.71 2.94
CA TRP A 267 -3.32 11.89 2.82
C TRP A 267 -4.35 11.71 1.71
N ALA A 268 -3.94 11.34 0.50
CA ALA A 268 -4.85 11.16 -0.64
C ALA A 268 -5.91 10.11 -0.35
N TYR A 269 -5.54 9.01 0.30
CA TYR A 269 -6.46 7.97 0.77
C TYR A 269 -7.49 8.56 1.73
N ARG A 270 -7.06 9.23 2.80
CA ARG A 270 -7.95 9.81 3.82
C ARG A 270 -8.82 10.94 3.29
N HIS A 271 -8.27 11.79 2.42
CA HIS A 271 -8.93 12.98 1.90
C HIS A 271 -10.00 12.65 0.86
N ASN A 272 -9.75 11.64 0.01
CA ASN A 272 -10.66 11.30 -1.10
C ASN A 272 -11.65 10.19 -0.72
N LEU A 273 -11.40 9.42 0.34
CA LEU A 273 -12.30 8.35 0.79
C LEU A 273 -13.16 8.74 2.00
N LYS A 274 -13.44 10.05 2.17
CA LYS A 274 -14.24 10.65 3.27
C LYS A 274 -15.60 9.99 3.58
N GLY A 275 -16.05 9.02 2.79
CA GLY A 275 -17.33 8.30 2.97
C GLY A 275 -17.25 6.80 3.30
N ARG A 276 -16.07 6.16 3.37
CA ARG A 276 -16.01 4.77 3.84
C ARG A 276 -15.73 4.78 5.33
N GLN A 277 -16.84 4.81 6.08
CA GLN A 277 -17.01 4.61 7.52
C GLN A 277 -15.74 4.24 8.28
N PRO A 278 -15.48 4.84 9.46
CA PRO A 278 -14.43 4.42 10.39
C PRO A 278 -14.28 2.91 10.45
N ILE A 279 -15.37 2.13 10.36
CA ILE A 279 -15.39 0.68 10.15
C ILE A 279 -14.34 0.10 9.19
N PHE A 280 -14.02 0.66 8.00
CA PHE A 280 -13.00 0.04 7.12
C PHE A 280 -11.57 0.32 7.57
N VAL A 281 -11.34 1.53 8.09
CA VAL A 281 -10.08 1.94 8.71
C VAL A 281 -9.91 1.22 10.05
N HIS A 282 -10.96 1.04 10.85
CA HIS A 282 -11.07 0.26 12.09
C HIS A 282 -11.07 -1.26 11.86
N LYS A 283 -11.42 -1.79 10.68
CA LYS A 283 -11.29 -3.24 10.38
C LYS A 283 -9.86 -3.55 9.93
N SER A 284 -9.22 -2.62 9.23
CA SER A 284 -7.80 -2.72 8.83
C SER A 284 -6.87 -2.41 10.01
N LEU A 285 -7.15 -1.35 10.78
CA LEU A 285 -6.55 -1.04 12.08
C LEU A 285 -6.94 -2.06 13.13
N GLY A 286 -8.15 -2.61 13.16
CA GLY A 286 -8.55 -3.63 14.13
C GLY A 286 -7.79 -4.95 13.92
N LYS A 287 -7.41 -5.28 12.69
CA LYS A 287 -6.47 -6.38 12.40
C LYS A 287 -5.01 -6.04 12.75
N ALA A 288 -4.60 -4.78 12.62
CA ALA A 288 -3.24 -4.34 12.95
C ALA A 288 -3.02 -4.07 14.46
N CYS A 289 -4.05 -3.55 15.15
CA CYS A 289 -4.09 -3.14 16.55
C CYS A 289 -4.67 -4.21 17.46
N GLY A 290 -5.59 -5.08 17.01
CA GLY A 290 -6.01 -6.26 17.79
C GLY A 290 -4.84 -7.20 18.09
N LYS A 291 -3.83 -7.15 17.21
CA LYS A 291 -2.52 -7.79 17.31
C LYS A 291 -1.51 -7.05 18.20
N TYR A 292 -1.82 -5.81 18.58
CA TYR A 292 -1.01 -4.94 19.44
C TYR A 292 -1.58 -4.94 20.87
N PHE A 293 -2.90 -4.86 21.04
CA PHE A 293 -3.56 -4.83 22.35
C PHE A 293 -3.76 -6.21 23.00
N SER A 294 -3.77 -7.33 22.27
CA SER A 294 -3.71 -8.66 22.90
C SER A 294 -2.32 -9.01 23.45
N THR A 295 -1.30 -8.26 23.02
CA THR A 295 0.12 -8.46 23.36
C THR A 295 0.63 -7.42 24.36
N TYR A 296 0.01 -6.25 24.47
CA TYR A 296 0.45 -5.18 25.38
C TYR A 296 -0.66 -4.57 26.25
N GLY A 297 -1.89 -5.08 26.18
CA GLY A 297 -3.06 -4.61 26.94
C GLY A 297 -3.45 -5.48 28.14
N GLY A 298 -2.58 -6.42 28.55
CA GLY A 298 -2.65 -7.18 29.80
C GLY A 298 -1.26 -7.34 30.37
#